data_AF-A0A834Y3H7-F1
#
_entry.id   AF-A0A834Y3H7-F1
#
_cell.length_a   1.000
_cell.length_b   1.000
_cell.length_c   1.000
_cell.angle_alpha   90.00
_cell.angle_beta   90.00
_cell.angle_gamma   90.00
#
_symmetry.space_group_name_H-M   'P 1'
#
loop_
_entity.id
_entity.type
_entity.pdbx_description
1 polymer ?
#
loop_
_entity_poly.entity_id
_entity_poly.type
_entity_poly.pdbx_seq_one_letter_code
_entity_poly.pdbx_strand_id
1 'polypeptide(L)'
;MAGRQRYQANARERDRTHRDKIQETKKSSIFSVNMAFSALRMLIPTEPADRKLSKIETLRLASSYISHLDAVLIVGPIDNPCMKFKEIYWKKEDDTFLNNSMRPKVCTFCLAMHKKHVSIFIYIIYCYF
;
A
#
# COMPACT_ATOMS: atom_id res chain seq x y z
N MET A 1 57.42 5.19 23.25
CA MET A 1 56.67 4.42 22.21
C MET A 1 55.24 4.02 22.63
N ALA A 2 54.94 3.82 23.92
CA ALA A 2 53.61 3.38 24.40
C ALA A 2 52.43 4.37 24.18
N GLY A 3 52.67 5.69 24.18
CA GLY A 3 51.59 6.69 24.02
C GLY A 3 50.92 6.68 22.64
N ARG A 4 51.68 6.39 21.57
CA ARG A 4 51.16 6.34 20.19
C ARG A 4 50.25 5.14 19.97
N GLN A 5 50.56 4.00 20.60
CA GLN A 5 49.71 2.80 20.56
C GLN A 5 48.39 3.01 21.31
N ARG A 6 48.43 3.64 22.50
CA ARG A 6 47.21 3.99 23.26
C ARG A 6 46.29 4.95 22.48
N TYR A 7 46.85 5.98 21.84
CA TYR A 7 46.07 6.89 21.01
C TYR A 7 45.40 6.15 19.83
N GLN A 8 46.13 5.26 19.15
CA GLN A 8 45.58 4.45 18.06
C GLN A 8 44.47 3.50 18.53
N ALA A 9 44.63 2.87 19.70
CA ALA A 9 43.60 2.03 20.30
C ALA A 9 42.33 2.84 20.60
N ASN A 10 42.47 4.03 21.20
CA ASN A 10 41.34 4.92 21.51
C ASN A 10 40.65 5.45 20.25
N ALA A 11 41.39 5.73 19.17
CA ALA A 11 40.81 6.12 17.89
C ALA A 11 39.93 5.02 17.30
N ARG A 12 40.44 3.77 17.29
CA ARG A 12 39.68 2.61 16.80
C ARG A 12 38.41 2.35 17.61
N GLU A 13 38.45 2.56 18.92
CA GLU A 13 37.28 2.40 19.79
C GLU A 13 36.20 3.46 19.51
N ARG A 14 36.61 4.71 19.27
CA ARG A 14 35.70 5.77 18.81
C ARG A 14 35.08 5.43 17.45
N ASP A 15 35.86 4.87 16.53
CA ASP A 15 35.34 4.46 15.22
C ASP A 15 34.31 3.31 15.33
N ARG A 16 34.55 2.33 16.22
CA ARG A 16 33.60 1.26 16.51
C ARG A 16 32.29 1.81 17.06
N THR A 17 32.36 2.57 18.15
CA THR A 17 31.17 3.17 18.79
C THR A 17 30.38 4.08 17.84
N HIS A 18 31.07 4.84 16.98
CA HIS A 18 30.41 5.63 15.95
C HIS A 18 29.67 4.76 14.92
N ARG A 19 30.28 3.66 14.46
CA ARG A 19 29.62 2.70 13.56
C ARG A 19 28.42 2.01 14.21
N ASP A 20 28.55 1.61 15.47
CA ASP A 20 27.46 0.97 16.21
C ASP A 20 26.27 1.92 16.35
N LYS A 21 26.53 3.20 16.70
CA LYS A 21 25.49 4.24 16.75
C LYS A 21 24.81 4.47 15.40
N ILE A 22 25.58 4.46 14.30
CA ILE A 22 25.02 4.56 12.95
C ILE A 22 24.14 3.35 12.63
N GLN A 23 24.55 2.14 13.05
CA GLN A 23 23.78 0.93 12.81
C GLN A 23 22.48 0.93 13.61
N GLU A 24 22.51 1.35 14.88
CA GLU A 24 21.33 1.50 15.75
C GLU A 24 20.31 2.48 15.15
N THR A 25 20.77 3.65 14.70
CA THR A 25 19.91 4.67 14.08
C THR A 25 19.31 4.18 12.77
N LYS A 26 20.09 3.52 11.91
CA LYS A 26 19.59 2.87 10.68
C LYS A 26 18.56 1.79 10.98
N LYS A 27 18.81 0.93 11.97
CA LYS A 27 17.88 -0.13 12.39
C LYS A 27 16.56 0.45 12.87
N SER A 28 16.60 1.48 13.71
CA SER A 28 15.41 2.20 14.19
C SER A 28 14.61 2.81 13.04
N SER A 29 15.27 3.48 12.09
CA SER A 29 14.63 4.06 10.91
C SER A 29 13.95 2.98 10.03
N ILE A 30 14.64 1.87 9.75
CA ILE A 30 14.08 0.74 8.98
C ILE A 30 12.88 0.11 9.72
N PHE A 31 12.98 -0.04 11.04
CA PHE A 31 11.89 -0.56 11.86
C PHE A 31 10.64 0.32 11.76
N SER A 32 10.80 1.64 11.89
CA SER A 32 9.71 2.61 11.74
C SER A 32 9.02 2.49 10.37
N VAL A 33 9.80 2.41 9.28
CA VAL A 33 9.25 2.22 7.92
C VAL A 33 8.50 0.89 7.79
N ASN A 34 9.04 -0.20 8.34
CA ASN A 34 8.38 -1.50 8.29
C ASN A 34 7.07 -1.52 9.09
N MET A 35 7.03 -0.83 10.24
CA MET A 35 5.80 -0.64 11.01
C MET A 35 4.73 0.11 10.20
N ALA A 36 5.11 1.20 9.51
CA ALA A 36 4.21 1.92 8.62
C ALA A 36 3.69 1.06 7.47
N PHE A 37 4.56 0.24 6.85
CA PHE A 37 4.15 -0.73 5.83
C PHE A 37 3.19 -1.80 6.37
N SER A 38 3.37 -2.27 7.61
CA SER A 38 2.45 -3.21 8.24
C SER A 38 1.09 -2.56 8.50
N ALA A 39 1.06 -1.33 9.01
CA ALA A 39 -0.18 -0.57 9.18
C ALA A 39 -0.91 -0.36 7.85
N LEU A 40 -0.20 0.01 6.79
CA LEU A 40 -0.77 0.19 5.45
C LEU A 40 -1.41 -1.11 4.93
N ARG A 41 -0.79 -2.28 5.15
CA ARG A 41 -1.37 -3.57 4.73
C ARG A 41 -2.71 -3.84 5.39
N MET A 42 -2.86 -3.52 6.67
CA MET A 42 -4.11 -3.76 7.41
C MET A 42 -5.27 -2.89 6.89
N LEU A 43 -4.99 -1.77 6.23
CA LEU A 43 -5.99 -0.88 5.66
C LEU A 43 -6.45 -1.31 4.25
N ILE A 44 -5.73 -2.20 3.57
CA ILE A 44 -6.05 -2.63 2.22
C ILE A 44 -7.05 -3.80 2.30
N PRO A 45 -8.25 -3.69 1.71
CA PRO A 45 -9.22 -4.78 1.74
C PRO A 45 -8.78 -5.93 0.82
N THR A 46 -8.38 -7.06 1.40
CA THR A 46 -8.03 -8.31 0.69
C THR A 46 -8.84 -9.50 1.19
N GLU A 47 -9.00 -10.50 0.34
CA GLU A 47 -9.56 -11.81 0.70
C GLU A 47 -8.49 -12.89 0.44
N PRO A 48 -8.05 -13.66 1.46
CA PRO A 48 -8.37 -13.51 2.88
C PRO A 48 -7.68 -12.29 3.52
N ALA A 49 -8.14 -11.86 4.70
CA ALA A 49 -7.64 -10.65 5.38
C ALA A 49 -6.17 -10.76 5.84
N ASP A 50 -5.64 -11.98 5.98
CA ASP A 50 -4.26 -12.28 6.37
C ASP A 50 -3.32 -12.48 5.16
N ARG A 51 -3.78 -12.18 3.94
CA ARG A 51 -2.96 -12.30 2.74
C ARG A 51 -1.68 -11.45 2.86
N LYS A 52 -0.53 -12.13 2.80
CA LYS A 52 0.79 -11.49 2.83
C LYS A 52 1.09 -10.76 1.53
N LEU A 53 0.87 -9.45 1.50
CA LEU A 53 1.24 -8.57 0.38
C LEU A 53 2.73 -8.19 0.45
N SER A 54 3.44 -8.31 -0.66
CA SER A 54 4.79 -7.74 -0.81
C SER A 54 4.76 -6.20 -0.71
N LYS A 55 5.91 -5.56 -0.51
CA LYS A 55 5.99 -4.08 -0.44
C LYS A 55 5.46 -3.41 -1.70
N ILE A 56 5.79 -3.94 -2.88
CA ILE A 56 5.32 -3.39 -4.16
C ILE A 56 3.82 -3.63 -4.38
N GLU A 57 3.30 -4.81 -4.01
CA GLU A 57 1.86 -5.08 -4.09
C GLU A 57 1.07 -4.17 -3.15
N THR A 58 1.58 -3.96 -1.92
CA THR A 58 0.97 -3.05 -0.93
C THR A 58 0.82 -1.65 -1.51
N LEU A 59 1.89 -1.11 -2.12
CA LEU A 59 1.84 0.23 -2.72
C LEU A 59 0.88 0.30 -3.91
N ARG A 60 0.90 -0.71 -4.80
CA ARG A 60 0.00 -0.76 -5.96
C ARG A 60 -1.47 -0.86 -5.55
N LEU A 61 -1.77 -1.69 -4.55
CA LEU A 61 -3.13 -1.88 -4.05
C LEU A 61 -3.60 -0.66 -3.26
N ALA A 62 -2.76 -0.06 -2.41
CA ALA A 62 -3.09 1.18 -1.70
C ALA A 62 -3.44 2.31 -2.68
N SER A 63 -2.61 2.54 -3.70
CA SER A 63 -2.90 3.53 -4.74
C SER A 63 -4.21 3.24 -5.46
N SER A 64 -4.44 1.99 -5.86
CA SER A 64 -5.69 1.58 -6.52
C SER A 64 -6.90 1.72 -5.60
N TYR A 65 -6.72 1.53 -4.28
CA TYR A 65 -7.79 1.64 -3.28
C TYR A 65 -8.17 3.09 -3.04
N ILE A 66 -7.20 3.99 -2.96
CA ILE A 66 -7.45 5.45 -2.90
C ILE A 66 -8.28 5.90 -4.11
N SER A 67 -7.86 5.54 -5.34
CA SER A 67 -8.62 5.89 -6.54
C SER A 67 -10.02 5.27 -6.57
N HIS A 68 -10.20 4.10 -5.95
CA HIS A 68 -11.52 3.49 -5.82
C HIS A 68 -12.42 4.24 -4.84
N LEU A 69 -11.88 4.63 -3.67
CA LEU A 69 -12.61 5.44 -2.69
C LEU A 69 -12.99 6.80 -3.27
N ASP A 70 -12.10 7.44 -4.03
CA ASP A 70 -12.37 8.70 -4.72
C ASP A 70 -13.57 8.56 -5.69
N ALA A 71 -13.56 7.51 -6.51
CA ALA A 71 -14.69 7.21 -7.40
C ALA A 71 -16.00 6.95 -6.65
N VAL A 72 -15.95 6.24 -5.51
CA VAL A 72 -17.12 6.01 -4.65
C VAL A 72 -17.62 7.31 -4.02
N LEU A 73 -16.73 8.21 -3.62
CA LEU A 73 -17.10 9.50 -3.03
C LEU A 73 -17.78 10.43 -4.04
N ILE A 74 -17.32 10.43 -5.29
CA ILE A 74 -17.81 11.35 -6.32
C ILE A 74 -19.06 10.83 -7.02
N VAL A 75 -19.10 9.54 -7.36
CA VAL A 75 -20.20 8.94 -8.11
C VAL A 75 -21.23 8.27 -7.19
N GLY A 76 -20.85 7.98 -5.94
CA GLY A 76 -21.66 7.20 -5.00
C GLY A 76 -21.34 5.69 -5.03
N PRO A 77 -21.88 4.92 -4.07
CA PRO A 77 -21.65 3.48 -3.92
C PRO A 77 -22.50 2.67 -4.89
N ILE A 78 -22.41 2.98 -6.18
CA ILE A 78 -23.10 2.26 -7.25
C ILE A 78 -22.20 1.20 -7.87
N ASP A 79 -22.79 0.31 -8.67
CA ASP A 79 -22.03 -0.71 -9.40
C ASP A 79 -20.95 -0.08 -10.30
N ASN A 80 -19.72 -0.57 -10.16
CA ASN A 80 -18.54 -0.12 -10.90
C ASN A 80 -18.30 1.40 -10.84
N PRO A 81 -18.15 2.00 -9.64
CA PRO A 81 -18.02 3.44 -9.48
C PRO A 81 -16.77 3.97 -10.19
N CYS A 82 -15.67 3.21 -10.21
CA CYS A 82 -14.44 3.58 -10.92
C CYS A 82 -14.62 3.72 -12.44
N MET A 83 -15.55 2.99 -13.06
CA MET A 83 -15.80 3.12 -14.50
C MET A 83 -16.58 4.40 -14.78
N LYS A 84 -17.65 4.64 -14.01
CA LYS A 84 -18.46 5.86 -14.13
C LYS A 84 -17.67 7.12 -13.78
N PHE A 85 -16.80 7.03 -12.78
CA PHE A 85 -15.89 8.12 -12.43
C PHE A 85 -14.97 8.46 -13.60
N LYS A 86 -14.49 7.44 -14.33
CA LYS A 86 -13.67 7.66 -15.52
C LYS A 86 -14.43 8.38 -16.63
N GLU A 87 -15.69 8.00 -16.86
CA GLU A 87 -16.54 8.64 -17.87
C GLU A 87 -16.81 10.12 -17.57
N ILE A 88 -16.91 10.49 -16.29
CA ILE A 88 -17.15 11.86 -15.86
C ILE A 88 -15.88 12.71 -15.90
N TYR A 89 -14.74 12.18 -15.42
CA TYR A 89 -13.51 12.97 -15.20
C TYR A 89 -12.55 12.97 -16.41
N TRP A 90 -12.48 11.90 -17.20
CA TRP A 90 -11.56 11.80 -18.36
C TRP A 90 -12.16 12.39 -19.65
N LYS A 91 -13.37 12.96 -19.57
CA LYS A 91 -13.94 13.77 -20.66
C LYS A 91 -13.27 15.15 -20.82
N LYS A 92 -12.31 15.50 -19.94
CA LYS A 92 -11.76 16.86 -19.82
C LYS A 92 -10.28 17.03 -20.18
N GLU A 93 -9.51 15.96 -20.39
CA GLU A 93 -8.09 16.06 -20.77
C GLU A 93 -7.83 15.32 -22.08
N ASP A 94 -7.51 16.13 -23.09
CA ASP A 94 -7.10 15.78 -24.43
C ASP A 94 -5.75 15.04 -24.46
N ASP A 95 -5.56 14.30 -25.54
CA ASP A 95 -4.43 13.45 -25.90
C ASP A 95 -3.05 13.99 -25.49
N THR A 96 -2.28 13.21 -24.72
CA THR A 96 -0.92 12.75 -25.08
C THR A 96 -0.29 11.95 -23.92
N PHE A 97 0.36 10.81 -24.23
CA PHE A 97 1.29 10.02 -23.38
C PHE A 97 0.84 8.75 -22.60
N LEU A 98 -0.26 8.07 -22.93
CA LEU A 98 -0.43 6.66 -22.45
C LEU A 98 -1.07 5.69 -23.46
N ASN A 99 -0.71 5.84 -24.74
CA ASN A 99 -1.05 4.88 -25.79
C ASN A 99 -0.19 3.62 -25.68
N ASN A 100 -0.60 2.67 -24.81
CA ASN A 100 -0.35 1.23 -24.95
C ASN A 100 -1.11 0.33 -23.93
N SER A 101 -2.19 0.81 -23.30
CA SER A 101 -2.99 -0.02 -22.38
C SER A 101 -4.47 0.36 -22.38
N MET A 102 -5.05 0.59 -23.57
CA MET A 102 -6.50 0.79 -23.77
C MET A 102 -7.29 -0.52 -23.61
N ARG A 103 -7.02 -1.29 -22.56
CA ARG A 103 -8.01 -2.20 -22.00
C ARG A 103 -8.32 -1.68 -20.61
N PRO A 104 -9.56 -1.27 -20.31
CA PRO A 104 -9.92 -0.83 -18.97
C PRO A 104 -9.56 -1.93 -17.99
N LYS A 105 -8.47 -1.73 -17.23
CA LYS A 105 -8.12 -2.65 -16.15
C LYS A 105 -9.23 -2.57 -15.14
N VAL A 106 -9.99 -3.65 -15.02
CA VAL A 106 -11.12 -3.73 -14.09
C VAL A 106 -10.57 -3.56 -12.68
N CYS A 107 -11.11 -2.59 -11.94
CA CYS A 107 -10.69 -2.34 -10.56
C CYS A 107 -11.04 -3.56 -9.70
N THR A 108 -10.04 -4.18 -9.08
CA THR A 108 -10.22 -5.36 -8.23
C THR A 108 -11.17 -5.09 -7.06
N PHE A 109 -11.22 -3.86 -6.55
CA PHE A 109 -12.13 -3.46 -5.47
C PHE A 109 -13.59 -3.36 -5.93
N CYS A 110 -13.84 -2.89 -7.16
CA CYS A 110 -15.18 -2.96 -7.76
C CYS A 110 -15.65 -4.41 -7.89
N LEU A 111 -14.79 -5.32 -8.36
CA LEU A 111 -15.11 -6.74 -8.46
C LEU A 111 -15.37 -7.40 -7.11
N ALA A 112 -14.64 -6.99 -6.06
CA ALA A 112 -14.85 -7.47 -4.70
C ALA A 112 -16.16 -6.95 -4.10
N MET A 113 -16.58 -5.71 -4.39
CA MET A 113 -17.84 -5.15 -3.90
C MET A 113 -19.07 -5.92 -4.42
N HIS A 114 -19.06 -6.34 -5.70
CA HIS A 114 -20.12 -7.19 -6.26
C HIS A 114 -20.21 -8.56 -5.55
N LYS A 115 -19.07 -9.17 -5.18
CA LYS A 115 -19.04 -10.44 -4.45
C LYS A 115 -19.58 -10.32 -3.02
N LYS A 116 -19.32 -9.19 -2.33
CA LYS A 116 -19.86 -8.96 -0.98
C LYS A 116 -21.38 -8.88 -0.95
N HIS A 117 -22.01 -8.24 -1.94
CA HIS A 117 -23.47 -8.25 -2.03
C HIS A 117 -24.00 -9.67 -2.19
N VAL A 118 -23.42 -10.50 -3.07
CA VAL A 118 -23.84 -11.90 -3.24
C VAL A 118 -23.61 -12.73 -1.97
N SER A 119 -22.46 -12.59 -1.30
CA SER A 119 -22.17 -13.31 -0.04
C SER A 119 -23.05 -12.86 1.13
N ILE A 120 -23.34 -11.57 1.26
CA ILE A 120 -24.25 -11.04 2.29
C ILE A 120 -25.69 -11.46 1.98
N PHE A 121 -26.11 -11.43 0.71
CA PHE A 121 -27.46 -11.88 0.32
C PHE A 121 -27.65 -13.38 0.58
N ILE A 122 -26.63 -14.21 0.26
CA ILE A 122 -26.62 -15.63 0.61
C ILE A 122 -26.67 -15.81 2.13
N TYR A 123 -25.86 -15.08 2.90
CA TYR A 123 -25.86 -15.17 4.36
C TYR A 123 -27.20 -14.76 4.99
N ILE A 124 -27.85 -13.72 4.45
CA ILE A 124 -29.19 -13.30 4.89
C ILE A 124 -30.24 -14.37 4.56
N ILE A 125 -30.20 -14.97 3.36
CA ILE A 125 -31.10 -16.08 3.00
C ILE A 125 -30.90 -17.28 3.94
N TYR A 126 -29.66 -17.65 4.25
CA TYR A 126 -29.34 -18.76 5.17
C TYR A 126 -29.70 -18.50 6.63
N CYS A 127 -29.84 -17.24 7.06
CA CYS A 127 -30.24 -16.90 8.42
C CYS A 127 -31.76 -16.67 8.57
N TYR A 128 -32.46 -16.36 7.49
CA TYR A 128 -33.90 -16.09 7.49
C TYR A 128 -34.77 -17.25 6.97
N PHE A 129 -34.16 -18.34 6.50
CA PHE A 129 -34.81 -19.58 6.06
C PHE A 129 -34.08 -20.79 6.66
#